data_AF-A0AAQ3SI91-F1
#
_entry.id   AF-A0AAQ3SI91-F1
#
_cell.length_a   1.000
_cell.length_b   1.000
_cell.length_c   1.000
_cell.angle_alpha   90.00
_cell.angle_beta   90.00
_cell.angle_gamma   90.00
#
_symmetry.space_group_name_H-M   'P 1'
#
loop_
_entity.id
_entity.type
_entity.pdbx_description
1 polymer ?
#
loop_
_entity_poly.entity_id
_entity_poly.type
_entity_poly.pdbx_seq_one_letter_code
_entity_poly.pdbx_strand_id
1 'polypeptide(L)'
;MNTLVSGLRELGEEVKDGRVVRKVLRVVPKKWKQVAVSIEMLLDLETMKMEELIGRLRVVEDADAEDAKENEVGVERTGQLYLTEAQWEACRRERNK
;
A
#
# COMPACT_ATOMS: atom_id res chain seq x y z
N MET A 1 19.14 -2.18 -8.70
CA MET A 1 19.85 -1.63 -7.53
C MET A 1 21.00 -2.54 -7.13
N ASN A 2 20.75 -3.84 -6.93
CA ASN A 2 21.81 -4.82 -6.62
C ASN A 2 22.94 -4.85 -7.66
N THR A 3 22.64 -4.77 -8.95
CA THR A 3 23.66 -4.73 -10.01
C THR A 3 24.60 -3.52 -9.92
N LEU A 4 24.06 -2.34 -9.60
CA LEU A 4 24.84 -1.11 -9.38
C LEU A 4 25.69 -1.20 -8.12
N VAL A 5 25.12 -1.70 -7.03
CA VAL A 5 25.83 -1.88 -5.75
C VAL A 5 26.96 -2.89 -5.89
N SER A 6 26.73 -4.00 -6.60
CA SER A 6 27.76 -5.00 -6.93
C SER A 6 28.87 -4.41 -7.78
N GLY A 7 28.55 -3.67 -8.84
CA GLY A 7 29.57 -3.04 -9.70
C GLY A 7 30.41 -1.99 -8.96
N LEU A 8 29.81 -1.20 -8.06
CA LEU A 8 30.56 -0.26 -7.21
C LEU A 8 31.49 -1.00 -6.24
N ARG A 9 31.04 -2.12 -5.67
CA ARG A 9 31.86 -2.96 -4.81
C ARG A 9 33.05 -3.57 -5.55
N GLU A 10 32.86 -3.98 -6.80
CA GLU A 10 33.95 -4.46 -7.67
C GLU A 10 35.00 -3.37 -7.96
N LEU A 11 34.58 -2.11 -7.99
CA LEU A 11 35.45 -0.93 -8.11
C LEU A 11 36.08 -0.49 -6.78
N GLY A 12 35.86 -1.23 -5.68
CA GLY A 12 36.39 -0.93 -4.36
C GLY A 12 35.59 0.08 -3.54
N GLU A 13 34.42 0.52 -4.02
CA GLU A 13 33.52 1.36 -3.22
C GLU A 13 32.63 0.53 -2.29
N GLU A 14 32.70 0.82 -0.99
CA GLU A 14 31.78 0.26 -0.02
C GLU A 14 30.47 1.07 0.01
N VAL A 15 29.37 0.46 -0.44
CA VAL A 15 28.03 1.04 -0.32
C VAL A 15 27.37 0.51 0.94
N LYS A 16 27.27 1.36 1.97
CA LYS A 16 26.53 1.06 3.21
C LYS A 16 25.02 1.00 2.96
N ASP A 17 24.33 0.11 3.67
CA ASP A 17 22.88 -0.07 3.58
C ASP A 17 22.12 1.23 3.83
N GLY A 18 22.52 2.05 4.81
CA GLY A 18 21.87 3.33 5.07
C GLY A 18 21.91 4.30 3.88
N ARG A 19 22.96 4.26 3.06
CA ARG A 19 23.02 5.04 1.80
C ARG A 19 21.99 4.54 0.79
N VAL A 20 21.82 3.22 0.70
CA VAL A 20 20.85 2.58 -0.19
C VAL A 20 19.42 2.90 0.26
N VAL A 21 19.12 2.73 1.55
CA VAL A 21 17.83 3.04 2.18
C VAL A 21 17.42 4.48 1.90
N ARG A 22 18.31 5.45 2.15
CA ARG A 22 18.07 6.87 1.83
C ARG A 22 17.78 7.10 0.35
N LYS A 23 18.49 6.39 -0.54
CA LYS A 23 18.26 6.53 -1.99
C LYS A 23 16.89 5.98 -2.39
N VAL A 24 16.47 4.86 -1.80
CA VAL A 24 15.16 4.24 -2.04
C VAL A 24 14.04 5.18 -1.58
N LEU A 25 14.11 5.69 -0.35
CA LEU A 25 13.11 6.59 0.22
C LEU A 25 12.87 7.84 -0.66
N ARG A 26 13.93 8.38 -1.28
CA ARG A 26 13.82 9.52 -2.21
C ARG A 26 13.07 9.21 -3.51
N VAL A 27 13.02 7.95 -3.93
CA VAL A 27 12.42 7.54 -5.22
C VAL A 27 11.13 6.74 -5.05
N VAL A 28 10.57 6.68 -3.84
CA VAL A 28 9.30 6.00 -3.59
C VAL A 28 8.15 6.63 -4.39
N PRO A 29 7.19 5.82 -4.89
CA PRO A 29 5.99 6.33 -5.53
C PRO A 29 5.21 7.30 -4.64
N LYS A 30 4.43 8.20 -5.24
CA LYS A 30 3.62 9.20 -4.50
C LYS A 30 2.70 8.58 -3.45
N LYS A 31 2.14 7.40 -3.73
CA LYS A 31 1.27 6.66 -2.80
C LYS A 31 1.95 6.35 -1.45
N TRP A 32 3.27 6.25 -1.42
CA TRP A 32 4.02 5.91 -0.20
C TRP A 32 4.77 7.10 0.41
N LYS A 33 4.56 8.33 -0.10
CA LYS A 33 5.31 9.52 0.36
C LYS A 33 5.16 9.78 1.85
N GLN A 34 3.94 9.68 2.38
CA GLN A 34 3.71 9.94 3.79
C GLN A 34 4.47 8.96 4.69
N VAL A 35 4.44 7.68 4.34
CA VAL A 35 5.18 6.61 5.03
C VAL A 35 6.69 6.87 4.96
N ALA A 36 7.19 7.24 3.77
CA ALA A 36 8.61 7.53 3.59
C ALA A 36 9.06 8.72 4.44
N VAL A 37 8.27 9.79 4.50
CA VAL A 37 8.54 10.95 5.38
C VAL A 37 8.56 10.53 6.84
N SER A 38 7.59 9.72 7.29
CA SER A 38 7.58 9.22 8.67
C SER A 38 8.80 8.35 8.98
N ILE A 39 9.24 7.51 8.05
CA ILE A 39 10.47 6.72 8.19
C ILE A 39 11.70 7.64 8.30
N GLU A 40 11.82 8.65 7.44
CA GLU A 40 12.95 9.59 7.47
C GLU A 40 12.98 10.43 8.76
N MET A 41 11.83 10.78 9.32
CA MET A 41 11.74 11.61 10.52
C MET A 41 11.93 10.85 11.83
N LEU A 42 11.52 9.57 11.88
CA LEU A 42 11.37 8.84 13.13
C LEU A 42 12.36 7.69 13.32
N LEU A 43 13.06 7.26 12.26
CA LEU A 43 13.95 6.10 12.30
C LEU A 43 15.39 6.46 11.99
N ASP A 44 16.32 5.74 12.60
CA ASP A 44 17.74 5.85 12.27
C ASP A 44 18.04 5.10 10.97
N LEU A 45 18.25 5.85 9.89
CA LEU A 45 18.52 5.29 8.58
C LEU A 45 19.94 4.76 8.42
N GLU A 46 20.88 5.09 9.31
CA GLU A 46 22.27 4.63 9.16
C GLU A 46 22.43 3.15 9.55
N THR A 47 21.62 2.69 10.51
CA THR A 47 21.60 1.30 10.97
C THR A 47 20.51 0.45 10.32
N MET A 48 19.58 1.07 9.60
CA MET A 48 18.45 0.41 8.97
C MET A 48 18.89 -0.48 7.80
N LYS A 49 18.42 -1.74 7.82
CA LYS A 49 18.62 -2.70 6.72
C LYS A 49 17.59 -2.52 5.62
N MET A 50 17.94 -2.93 4.41
CA MET A 50 17.04 -2.84 3.26
C MET A 50 15.79 -3.70 3.43
N GLU A 51 15.92 -4.90 4.00
CA GLU A 51 14.80 -5.82 4.24
C GLU A 51 13.79 -5.23 5.23
N GLU A 52 14.27 -4.49 6.23
CA GLU A 52 13.42 -3.80 7.20
C GLU A 52 12.59 -2.70 6.51
N LEU A 53 13.22 -1.91 5.62
CA LEU A 53 12.51 -0.88 4.85
C LEU A 53 11.41 -1.51 3.99
N ILE A 54 11.71 -2.61 3.30
CA ILE A 54 10.75 -3.33 2.45
C ILE A 54 9.59 -3.84 3.29
N GLY A 55 9.87 -4.45 4.46
CA GLY A 55 8.84 -4.94 5.37
C GLY A 55 7.88 -3.83 5.81
N ARG A 56 8.41 -2.66 6.20
CA ARG A 56 7.60 -1.51 6.63
C ARG A 56 6.73 -0.94 5.50
N LEU A 57 7.26 -0.84 4.28
CA LEU A 57 6.48 -0.39 3.12
C LEU A 57 5.37 -1.38 2.76
N ARG A 58 5.64 -2.68 2.89
CA ARG A 58 4.67 -3.73 2.58
C ARG A 58 3.48 -3.73 3.53
N VAL A 59 3.69 -3.47 4.82
CA VAL A 59 2.59 -3.35 5.81
C VAL A 59 1.55 -2.32 5.38
N VAL A 60 2.00 -1.21 4.77
CA VAL A 60 1.09 -0.16 4.29
C VAL A 60 0.35 -0.61 3.03
N GLU A 61 1.05 -1.27 2.10
CA GLU A 61 0.42 -1.82 0.90
C GLU A 61 -0.64 -2.88 1.22
N ASP A 62 -0.38 -3.74 2.20
CA ASP A 62 -1.34 -4.75 2.65
C ASP A 62 -2.56 -4.10 3.33
N ALA A 63 -2.36 -3.03 4.11
CA ALA A 63 -3.46 -2.28 4.72
C ALA A 63 -4.36 -1.60 3.67
N ASP A 64 -3.76 -0.93 2.69
CA ASP A 64 -4.48 -0.31 1.57
C ASP A 64 -5.29 -1.36 0.77
N ALA A 65 -4.76 -2.58 0.63
CA ALA A 65 -5.43 -3.66 -0.10
C ALA A 65 -6.65 -4.21 0.65
N GLU A 66 -6.60 -4.30 1.97
CA GLU A 66 -7.76 -4.70 2.78
C GLU A 66 -8.84 -3.60 2.77
N ASP A 67 -8.46 -2.32 2.88
CA ASP A 67 -9.39 -1.20 2.77
C ASP A 67 -10.08 -1.15 1.39
N ALA A 68 -9.35 -1.47 0.32
CA ALA A 68 -9.93 -1.55 -1.02
C ALA A 68 -10.98 -2.67 -1.13
N LYS A 69 -10.71 -3.85 -0.56
CA LYS A 69 -11.69 -4.96 -0.51
C LYS A 69 -12.92 -4.57 0.30
N GLU A 70 -12.75 -3.93 1.46
CA GLU A 70 -13.88 -3.51 2.29
C GLU A 70 -14.78 -2.50 1.56
N ASN A 71 -14.17 -1.56 0.83
CA ASN A 71 -14.88 -0.60 0.00
C ASN A 71 -15.59 -1.27 -1.20
N GLU A 72 -14.98 -2.24 -1.88
CA GLU A 72 -15.64 -3.01 -2.94
C GLU A 72 -16.88 -3.75 -2.42
N VAL A 73 -16.77 -4.43 -1.26
CA VAL A 73 -17.94 -5.10 -0.66
C VAL A 73 -18.99 -4.08 -0.19
N GLY A 74 -18.58 -2.89 0.25
CA GLY A 74 -19.50 -1.78 0.54
C GLY A 74 -20.25 -1.28 -0.69
N VAL A 75 -19.58 -1.18 -1.84
CA VAL A 75 -20.18 -0.78 -3.12
C VAL A 75 -21.10 -1.88 -3.67
N GLU A 76 -20.72 -3.15 -3.59
CA GLU A 76 -21.60 -4.26 -3.98
C GLU A 76 -22.87 -4.33 -3.12
N ARG A 77 -22.74 -4.15 -1.79
CA ARG A 77 -23.89 -4.11 -0.87
C ARG A 77 -24.85 -2.95 -1.14
N THR A 78 -24.37 -1.82 -1.68
CA THR A 78 -25.23 -0.66 -2.00
C THR A 78 -25.91 -0.78 -3.37
N GLY A 79 -25.41 -1.63 -4.27
CA GLY A 79 -26.01 -1.93 -5.58
C GLY A 79 -26.88 -3.20 -5.63
N GLN A 80 -26.89 -4.03 -4.59
CA GLN A 80 -27.63 -5.30 -4.58
C GLN A 80 -29.13 -5.13 -4.28
N LEU A 81 -29.96 -5.61 -5.21
CA LEU A 81 -31.39 -5.75 -4.98
C LEU A 81 -31.61 -6.94 -4.02
N TYR A 82 -31.95 -6.66 -2.75
CA TYR A 82 -32.22 -7.69 -1.72
C TYR A 82 -33.48 -8.51 -1.96
N LEU A 83 -34.25 -8.19 -3.01
CA LEU A 83 -35.51 -8.82 -3.36
C LEU A 83 -35.46 -9.29 -4.82
N THR A 84 -36.15 -10.39 -5.12
CA THR A 84 -36.44 -10.77 -6.51
C THR A 84 -37.41 -9.77 -7.15
N GLU A 85 -37.44 -9.68 -8.48
CA GLU A 85 -38.33 -8.77 -9.22
C GLU A 85 -39.80 -8.92 -8.78
N ALA A 86 -40.26 -10.16 -8.60
CA ALA A 86 -41.61 -10.46 -8.12
C ALA A 86 -41.89 -9.94 -6.69
N GLN A 87 -40.90 -10.03 -5.79
CA GLN A 87 -41.02 -9.52 -4.42
C GLN A 87 -41.00 -8.00 -4.38
N TRP A 88 -40.21 -7.36 -5.23
CA TRP A 88 -40.18 -5.91 -5.35
C TRP A 88 -41.49 -5.34 -5.87
N GLU A 89 -42.07 -5.96 -6.90
CA GLU A 89 -43.38 -5.56 -7.42
C GLU A 89 -44.50 -5.74 -6.39
N ALA A 90 -44.47 -6.80 -5.59
CA ALA A 90 -45.44 -7.02 -4.51
C ALA A 90 -45.41 -5.86 -3.49
N CYS A 91 -44.24 -5.52 -2.94
CA CYS A 91 -44.11 -4.39 -2.01
C CYS A 91 -44.44 -3.04 -2.66
N ARG A 92 -44.11 -2.83 -3.94
CA ARG A 92 -44.46 -1.59 -4.65
C ARG A 92 -45.96 -1.40 -4.78
N ARG A 93 -46.71 -2.48 -5.08
CA ARG A 93 -48.17 -2.44 -5.15
C ARG A 93 -48.82 -2.13 -3.80
N GLU A 94 -48.26 -2.66 -2.71
CA GLU A 94 -48.75 -2.38 -1.35
C GLU A 94 -48.55 -0.94 -0.93
N ARG A 95 -47.42 -0.31 -1.31
CA ARG A 95 -47.11 1.09 -0.98
C ARG A 95 -47.92 2.11 -1.78
N ASN A 96 -48.46 1.74 -2.94
CA ASN A 96 -49.21 2.62 -3.84
C ASN A 96 -50.74 2.50 -3.67
N LYS A 97 -51.18 1.91 -2.56
CA LYS A 97 -52.57 1.69 -2.18
C LYS A 97 -52.93 2.58 -0.99
#